data_AF-A0A7C5C2J7-F1
#
_entry.id   AF-A0A7C5C2J7-F1
#
_cell.length_a   1.000
_cell.length_b   1.000
_cell.length_c   1.000
_cell.angle_alpha   90.00
_cell.angle_beta   90.00
_cell.angle_gamma   90.00
#
_symmetry.space_group_name_H-M   'P 1'
#
loop_
_entity.id
_entity.type
_entity.pdbx_description
1 polymer ?
#
loop_
_entity_poly.entity_id
_entity_poly.type
_entity_poly.pdbx_seq_one_letter_code
_entity_poly.pdbx_strand_id
1 'polypeptide(L)'
;MPNTDKLAKKLQELKKLAEESGLDVTEELSQLETKVKTASQSEQVWKRVELARHPDRPYALDYIERIFDDFIELHGDRYFADDPAIVGGLGFLNGRPVTIIANQKGRTLKENIFRNHGMANPEGYRKALRLAKQAEKFHRPIVTFVDTSGAYPGLGAEERGIGEAIARNLREFSQLKTPIVCVIIGEGGSGGALGICVGDKIYMLENAVYSVISPEGCASILLRDSTKAKDAAVMLRITSGDLLDFKVVNGLIDEPEGGAHLDKDGAAQRIKEVLVRELDDLCSRNPSVLVRYRNLKIRKIGHWNEGTE
;
A
#
# COMPACT_ATOMS: atom_id res chain seq x y z
N MET A 1 1.84 -4.61 -24.16
CA MET A 1 1.08 -3.83 -25.18
C MET A 1 0.67 -4.60 -26.45
N PRO A 2 1.45 -5.52 -27.08
CA PRO A 2 1.06 -6.01 -28.41
C PRO A 2 0.04 -7.17 -28.48
N ASN A 3 -0.40 -7.79 -27.37
CA ASN A 3 -1.20 -9.03 -27.45
C ASN A 3 -2.74 -8.81 -27.29
N THR A 4 -3.16 -7.94 -26.38
CA THR A 4 -4.60 -7.64 -26.15
C THR A 4 -5.23 -6.85 -27.29
N ASP A 5 -4.51 -5.87 -27.87
CA ASP A 5 -4.99 -5.12 -29.05
C ASP A 5 -5.13 -6.02 -30.28
N LYS A 6 -4.24 -7.00 -30.44
CA LYS A 6 -4.36 -8.02 -31.50
C LYS A 6 -5.57 -8.92 -31.27
N LEU A 7 -5.84 -9.30 -30.02
CA LEU A 7 -7.01 -10.10 -29.64
C LEU A 7 -8.32 -9.32 -29.89
N ALA A 8 -8.38 -8.03 -29.54
CA ALA A 8 -9.52 -7.18 -29.80
C ALA A 8 -9.78 -6.98 -31.31
N LYS A 9 -8.72 -6.78 -32.10
CA LYS A 9 -8.82 -6.69 -33.57
C LYS A 9 -9.31 -8.00 -34.20
N LYS A 10 -8.75 -9.15 -33.78
CA LYS A 10 -9.20 -10.46 -34.24
C LYS A 10 -10.66 -10.75 -33.89
N LEU A 11 -11.11 -10.30 -32.71
CA LEU A 11 -12.51 -10.40 -32.32
C LEU A 11 -13.42 -9.58 -33.25
N GLN A 12 -13.02 -8.36 -33.61
CA GLN A 12 -13.74 -7.54 -34.59
C GLN A 12 -13.79 -8.20 -35.98
N GLU A 13 -12.69 -8.78 -36.44
CA GLU A 13 -12.63 -9.51 -37.71
C GLU A 13 -13.56 -10.74 -37.70
N LEU A 14 -13.58 -11.51 -36.60
CA LEU A 14 -14.45 -12.67 -36.45
C LEU A 14 -15.93 -12.30 -36.40
N LYS A 15 -16.30 -11.20 -35.73
CA LYS A 15 -17.68 -10.69 -35.74
C LYS A 15 -18.14 -10.37 -37.16
N LYS A 16 -17.29 -9.67 -37.91
CA LYS A 16 -17.59 -9.28 -39.29
C LYS A 16 -17.75 -10.50 -40.20
N LEU A 17 -16.87 -11.49 -40.05
CA LEU A 17 -16.93 -12.74 -40.81
C LEU A 17 -18.20 -13.56 -40.49
N ALA A 18 -18.61 -13.60 -39.21
CA ALA A 18 -19.83 -14.29 -38.78
C ALA A 18 -21.10 -13.64 -39.37
N GLU A 19 -21.16 -12.31 -39.39
CA GLU A 19 -22.24 -11.55 -40.03
C GLU A 19 -22.27 -11.77 -41.54
N GLU A 20 -21.12 -11.78 -42.21
CA GLU A 20 -21.00 -12.00 -43.67
C GLU A 20 -21.31 -13.46 -44.08
N SER A 21 -21.04 -14.43 -43.20
CA SER A 21 -21.18 -15.87 -43.50
C SER A 21 -22.53 -16.46 -43.07
N GLY A 22 -23.37 -15.70 -42.34
CA GLY A 22 -24.67 -16.15 -41.84
C GLY A 22 -24.61 -17.30 -40.83
N LEU A 23 -23.46 -17.49 -40.17
CA LEU A 23 -23.23 -18.55 -39.17
C LEU A 23 -23.66 -18.05 -37.79
N ASP A 24 -24.50 -18.83 -37.09
CA ASP A 24 -24.84 -18.57 -35.69
C ASP A 24 -23.69 -19.03 -34.78
N VAL A 25 -22.79 -18.10 -34.47
CA VAL A 25 -21.66 -18.27 -33.53
C VAL A 25 -21.79 -17.32 -32.34
N THR A 26 -23.03 -16.99 -31.98
CA THR A 26 -23.34 -15.96 -30.99
C THR A 26 -22.80 -16.32 -29.61
N GLU A 27 -22.85 -17.61 -29.25
CA GLU A 27 -22.35 -18.12 -27.97
C GLU A 27 -20.81 -18.09 -27.90
N GLU A 28 -20.13 -18.54 -28.96
CA GLU A 28 -18.68 -18.51 -29.05
C GLU A 28 -18.12 -17.08 -29.05
N LEU A 29 -18.79 -16.16 -29.76
CA LEU A 29 -18.44 -14.73 -29.76
C LEU A 29 -18.59 -14.12 -28.37
N SER A 30 -19.67 -14.43 -27.65
CA SER A 30 -19.89 -13.97 -26.27
C SER A 30 -18.81 -14.50 -25.31
N GLN A 31 -18.42 -15.78 -25.44
CA GLN A 31 -17.33 -16.35 -24.67
C GLN A 31 -15.98 -15.69 -25.00
N LEU A 32 -15.72 -15.39 -26.28
CA LEU A 32 -14.50 -14.71 -26.71
C LEU A 32 -14.44 -13.26 -26.23
N GLU A 33 -15.54 -12.53 -26.31
CA GLU A 33 -15.69 -11.18 -25.75
C GLU A 33 -15.36 -11.15 -24.27
N THR A 34 -15.92 -12.10 -23.52
CA THR A 34 -15.67 -12.23 -22.08
C THR A 34 -14.18 -12.48 -21.82
N LYS A 35 -13.53 -13.37 -22.60
CA LYS A 35 -12.08 -13.62 -22.48
C LYS A 35 -11.24 -12.38 -22.80
N VAL A 36 -11.59 -11.63 -23.85
CA VAL A 36 -10.88 -10.39 -24.23
C VAL A 36 -11.03 -9.32 -23.14
N LYS A 37 -12.25 -9.15 -22.60
CA LYS A 37 -12.52 -8.20 -21.52
C LYS A 37 -11.73 -8.55 -20.25
N THR A 38 -11.75 -9.81 -19.82
CA THR A 38 -10.97 -10.29 -18.67
C THR A 38 -9.48 -10.08 -18.89
N ALA A 39 -8.96 -10.43 -20.06
CA ALA A 39 -7.53 -10.22 -20.39
C ALA A 39 -7.14 -8.73 -20.36
N SER A 40 -8.01 -7.85 -20.87
CA SER A 40 -7.81 -6.40 -20.79
C SER A 40 -7.80 -5.90 -19.34
N GLN A 41 -8.70 -6.40 -18.50
CA GLN A 41 -8.75 -6.03 -17.08
C GLN A 41 -7.50 -6.53 -16.32
N SER A 42 -7.09 -7.78 -16.54
CA SER A 42 -5.84 -8.34 -15.98
C SER A 42 -4.63 -7.50 -16.36
N GLU A 43 -4.54 -7.03 -17.60
CA GLU A 43 -3.44 -6.18 -18.05
C GLU A 43 -3.47 -4.78 -17.40
N GLN A 44 -4.65 -4.18 -17.23
CA GLN A 44 -4.81 -2.88 -16.57
C GLN A 44 -4.41 -2.93 -15.09
N VAL A 45 -4.88 -3.94 -14.35
CA VAL A 45 -4.51 -4.15 -12.94
C VAL A 45 -3.02 -4.43 -12.82
N TRP A 46 -2.47 -5.29 -13.69
CA TRP A 46 -1.05 -5.60 -13.68
C TRP A 46 -0.16 -4.40 -13.98
N LYS A 47 -0.58 -3.51 -14.89
CA LYS A 47 0.14 -2.26 -15.15
C LYS A 47 0.28 -1.40 -13.89
N ARG A 48 -0.74 -1.37 -13.01
CA ARG A 48 -0.64 -0.70 -11.71
C ARG A 48 0.35 -1.40 -10.79
N VAL A 49 0.36 -2.73 -10.75
CA VAL A 49 1.37 -3.52 -10.01
C VAL A 49 2.79 -3.21 -10.48
N GLU A 50 3.01 -3.14 -11.79
CA GLU A 50 4.31 -2.79 -12.39
C GLU A 50 4.72 -1.36 -12.01
N LEU A 51 3.79 -0.41 -12.02
CA LEU A 51 4.02 0.97 -11.58
C LEU A 51 4.29 1.10 -10.08
N ALA A 52 3.65 0.28 -9.24
CA ALA A 52 3.93 0.19 -7.80
C ALA A 52 5.33 -0.36 -7.52
N ARG A 53 5.80 -1.27 -8.38
CA ARG A 53 7.11 -1.93 -8.30
C ARG A 53 8.19 -1.26 -9.15
N HIS A 54 7.88 -0.12 -9.76
CA HIS A 54 8.80 0.54 -10.69
C HIS A 54 10.12 0.89 -9.98
N PRO A 55 11.30 0.56 -10.56
CA PRO A 55 12.60 0.81 -9.93
C PRO A 55 12.83 2.28 -9.54
N ASP A 56 12.35 3.21 -10.37
CA ASP A 56 12.47 4.65 -10.10
C ASP A 56 11.33 5.26 -9.29
N ARG A 57 10.35 4.44 -8.85
CA ARG A 57 9.27 4.92 -7.98
C ARG A 57 9.87 5.64 -6.76
N PRO A 58 9.35 6.81 -6.35
CA PRO A 58 9.89 7.50 -5.18
C PRO A 58 9.63 6.67 -3.92
N TYR A 59 10.68 6.46 -3.13
CA TYR A 59 10.60 5.81 -1.83
C TYR A 59 10.36 6.83 -0.72
N ALA A 60 10.24 6.38 0.52
CA ALA A 60 9.90 7.24 1.64
C ALA A 60 10.87 8.42 1.82
N LEU A 61 12.18 8.19 1.76
CA LEU A 61 13.17 9.28 1.89
C LEU A 61 13.05 10.33 0.78
N ASP A 62 12.68 9.95 -0.45
CA ASP A 62 12.46 10.92 -1.52
C ASP A 62 11.29 11.87 -1.17
N TYR A 63 10.21 11.34 -0.60
CA TYR A 63 9.08 12.14 -0.14
C TYR A 63 9.40 12.92 1.12
N ILE A 64 10.16 12.34 2.05
CA ILE A 64 10.52 13.00 3.31
C ILE A 64 11.29 14.29 3.01
N GLU A 65 12.30 14.21 2.14
CA GLU A 65 13.12 15.35 1.73
C GLU A 65 12.32 16.46 1.04
N ARG A 66 11.24 16.10 0.33
CA ARG A 66 10.41 17.05 -0.44
C ARG A 66 9.27 17.67 0.37
N ILE A 67 8.76 16.95 1.36
CA ILE A 67 7.53 17.32 2.06
C ILE A 67 7.82 18.01 3.39
N PHE A 68 8.84 17.54 4.12
CA PHE A 68 9.10 17.93 5.50
C PHE A 68 10.41 18.72 5.63
N ASP A 69 10.38 19.71 6.50
CA ASP A 69 11.54 20.53 6.83
C ASP A 69 12.26 19.96 8.06
N ASP A 70 13.57 20.18 8.14
CA ASP A 70 14.46 19.79 9.25
C ASP A 70 14.27 18.34 9.74
N PHE A 71 14.26 17.38 8.79
CA PHE A 71 14.13 15.97 9.15
C PHE A 71 15.36 15.46 9.91
N ILE A 72 15.11 14.92 11.11
CA ILE A 72 16.12 14.29 11.97
C ILE A 72 15.74 12.81 12.13
N GLU A 73 16.50 11.94 11.48
CA GLU A 73 16.33 10.49 11.61
C GLU A 73 16.70 10.01 13.02
N LEU A 74 15.88 9.10 13.58
CA LEU A 74 16.06 8.50 14.89
C LEU A 74 16.18 6.98 14.78
N HIS A 75 17.27 6.44 15.33
CA HIS A 75 17.66 5.04 15.15
C HIS A 75 17.32 4.14 16.36
N GLY A 76 17.21 2.84 16.10
CA GLY A 76 17.19 1.75 17.07
C GLY A 76 15.84 1.49 17.72
N ASP A 77 15.59 0.25 18.11
CA ASP A 77 14.39 -0.16 18.86
C ASP A 77 14.56 -0.12 20.39
N ARG A 78 15.80 0.03 20.87
CA ARG A 78 16.22 -0.08 22.29
C ARG A 78 16.11 -1.49 22.87
N TYR A 79 16.05 -2.50 22.02
CA TYR A 79 15.89 -3.90 22.41
C TYR A 79 16.89 -4.81 21.71
N PHE A 80 17.04 -4.68 20.39
CA PHE A 80 17.89 -5.55 19.59
C PHE A 80 18.78 -4.78 18.62
N ALA A 81 18.21 -4.02 17.67
CA ALA A 81 18.97 -3.37 16.60
C ALA A 81 18.25 -2.14 16.02
N ASP A 82 18.93 -1.46 15.09
CA ASP A 82 18.32 -0.50 14.19
C ASP A 82 18.03 -1.18 12.85
N ASP A 83 16.76 -1.31 12.48
CA ASP A 83 16.37 -1.93 11.22
C ASP A 83 16.39 -0.90 10.07
N PRO A 84 17.25 -1.08 9.05
CA PRO A 84 17.35 -0.15 7.93
C PRO A 84 16.16 -0.20 6.96
N ALA A 85 15.29 -1.22 7.06
CA ALA A 85 14.04 -1.29 6.30
C ALA A 85 12.95 -0.34 6.85
N ILE A 86 13.10 0.16 8.08
CA ILE A 86 12.22 1.16 8.69
C ILE A 86 13.02 2.42 9.01
N VAL A 87 12.76 3.50 8.28
CA VAL A 87 13.26 4.84 8.60
C VAL A 87 12.21 5.58 9.42
N GLY A 88 12.65 6.50 10.29
CA GLY A 88 11.72 7.31 11.05
C GLY A 88 12.40 8.35 11.89
N GLY A 89 11.70 9.42 12.21
CA GLY A 89 12.31 10.60 12.77
C GLY A 89 11.33 11.72 13.09
N LEU A 90 11.91 12.88 13.37
CA LEU A 90 11.19 14.13 13.61
C LEU A 90 11.36 15.03 12.40
N GLY A 91 10.37 15.87 12.12
CA GLY A 91 10.48 16.92 11.13
C GLY A 91 9.34 17.91 11.29
N PHE A 92 9.26 18.86 10.38
CA PHE A 92 8.19 19.84 10.35
C PHE A 92 7.36 19.72 9.07
N LEU A 93 6.04 19.77 9.21
CA LEU A 93 5.12 19.92 8.11
C LEU A 93 4.47 21.31 8.21
N ASN A 94 4.88 22.25 7.35
CA ASN A 94 4.43 23.65 7.42
C ASN A 94 4.59 24.23 8.84
N GLY A 95 5.76 24.03 9.46
CA GLY A 95 6.06 24.47 10.81
C GLY A 95 5.42 23.64 11.94
N ARG A 96 4.55 22.66 11.64
CA ARG A 96 4.01 21.74 12.65
C ARG A 96 5.01 20.61 12.92
N PRO A 97 5.42 20.36 14.17
CA PRO A 97 6.30 19.23 14.49
C PRO A 97 5.54 17.91 14.30
N VAL A 98 6.10 17.00 13.52
CA VAL A 98 5.51 15.69 13.22
C VAL A 98 6.51 14.57 13.47
N THR A 99 6.01 13.35 13.66
CA THR A 99 6.84 12.14 13.65
C THR A 99 6.56 11.34 12.38
N ILE A 100 7.60 11.04 11.61
CA ILE A 100 7.51 10.26 10.38
C ILE A 100 8.02 8.84 10.64
N ILE A 101 7.33 7.83 10.13
CA ILE A 101 7.72 6.42 10.18
C ILE A 101 7.47 5.79 8.82
N ALA A 102 8.43 5.10 8.23
CA ALA A 102 8.25 4.60 6.87
C ALA A 102 9.02 3.34 6.56
N ASN A 103 8.47 2.52 5.65
CA ASN A 103 9.27 1.52 4.94
C ASN A 103 10.24 2.21 3.98
N GLN A 104 11.48 1.72 3.92
CA GLN A 104 12.49 2.26 3.00
C GLN A 104 13.12 1.14 2.19
N LYS A 105 12.88 1.17 0.87
CA LYS A 105 13.57 0.34 -0.13
C LYS A 105 14.92 0.95 -0.54
N GLY A 106 15.71 0.22 -1.32
CA GLY A 106 16.97 0.70 -1.88
C GLY A 106 16.88 0.92 -3.39
N ARG A 107 17.61 1.92 -3.93
CA ARG A 107 17.70 2.12 -5.38
C ARG A 107 18.78 1.24 -5.99
N THR A 108 19.91 1.10 -5.31
CA THR A 108 21.02 0.25 -5.78
C THR A 108 20.92 -1.17 -5.21
N LEU A 109 21.63 -2.13 -5.83
CA LEU A 109 21.74 -3.50 -5.29
C LEU A 109 22.27 -3.50 -3.85
N LYS A 110 23.31 -2.68 -3.59
CA LYS A 110 23.90 -2.54 -2.26
C LYS A 110 22.90 -2.01 -1.23
N GLU A 111 22.14 -0.98 -1.61
CA GLU A 111 21.09 -0.44 -0.75
C GLU A 111 19.94 -1.41 -0.53
N ASN A 112 19.53 -2.14 -1.58
CA ASN A 112 18.46 -3.14 -1.46
C ASN A 112 18.84 -4.26 -0.50
N ILE A 113 20.06 -4.78 -0.59
CA ILE A 113 20.59 -5.76 0.37
C ILE A 113 20.63 -5.14 1.77
N PHE A 114 21.18 -3.94 1.92
CA PHE A 114 21.28 -3.27 3.22
C PHE A 114 19.91 -3.07 3.87
N ARG A 115 18.89 -2.68 3.10
CA ARG A 115 17.54 -2.38 3.60
C ARG A 115 16.57 -3.56 3.50
N ASN A 116 17.07 -4.77 3.25
CA ASN A 116 16.25 -5.97 3.05
C ASN A 116 15.10 -5.75 2.06
N HIS A 117 15.33 -5.00 0.99
CA HIS A 117 14.30 -4.63 -0.01
C HIS A 117 13.06 -3.94 0.60
N GLY A 118 13.21 -3.24 1.73
CA GLY A 118 12.11 -2.61 2.47
C GLY A 118 11.27 -3.60 3.31
N MET A 119 11.71 -4.85 3.44
CA MET A 119 11.06 -5.86 4.27
C MET A 119 11.62 -5.79 5.70
N ALA A 120 10.79 -5.32 6.63
CA ALA A 120 11.22 -5.12 8.01
C ALA A 120 11.28 -6.43 8.81
N ASN A 121 12.29 -6.52 9.67
CA ASN A 121 12.44 -7.48 10.76
C ASN A 121 11.65 -7.02 12.02
N PRO A 122 11.55 -7.84 13.08
CA PRO A 122 10.77 -7.49 14.28
C PRO A 122 11.21 -6.18 14.94
N GLU A 123 12.53 -5.96 15.01
CA GLU A 123 13.16 -4.73 15.50
C GLU A 123 12.70 -3.48 14.75
N GLY A 124 12.39 -3.56 13.45
CA GLY A 124 11.83 -2.44 12.68
C GLY A 124 10.44 -2.02 13.16
N TYR A 125 9.56 -2.99 13.43
CA TYR A 125 8.23 -2.71 13.99
C TYR A 125 8.32 -2.17 15.43
N ARG A 126 9.25 -2.70 16.24
CA ARG A 126 9.51 -2.19 17.59
C ARG A 126 10.06 -0.76 17.57
N LYS A 127 10.97 -0.44 16.64
CA LYS A 127 11.45 0.93 16.36
C LYS A 127 10.28 1.85 15.99
N ALA A 128 9.43 1.43 15.06
CA ALA A 128 8.23 2.18 14.67
C ALA A 128 7.32 2.48 15.88
N LEU A 129 7.03 1.46 16.70
CA LEU A 129 6.21 1.64 17.90
C LEU A 129 6.86 2.58 18.93
N ARG A 130 8.17 2.47 19.14
CA ARG A 130 8.91 3.39 20.03
C ARG A 130 8.76 4.84 19.58
N LEU A 131 8.93 5.10 18.29
CA LEU A 131 8.76 6.44 17.72
C LEU A 131 7.31 6.92 17.85
N ALA A 132 6.33 6.06 17.59
CA ALA A 132 4.93 6.38 17.74
C ALA A 132 4.54 6.73 19.19
N LYS A 133 5.07 6.00 20.19
CA LYS A 133 4.88 6.32 21.61
C LYS A 133 5.55 7.62 22.02
N GLN A 134 6.71 7.95 21.44
CA GLN A 134 7.31 9.27 21.63
C GLN A 134 6.45 10.38 21.03
N ALA A 135 5.88 10.17 19.83
CA ALA A 135 4.97 11.13 19.21
C ALA A 135 3.74 11.40 20.10
N GLU A 136 3.11 10.34 20.63
CA GLU A 136 2.01 10.44 21.59
C GLU A 136 2.40 11.22 22.85
N LYS A 137 3.55 10.90 23.46
CA LYS A 137 4.06 11.57 24.68
C LYS A 137 4.21 13.09 24.51
N PHE A 138 4.59 13.52 23.32
CA PHE A 138 4.85 14.93 23.01
C PHE A 138 3.76 15.55 22.12
N HIS A 139 2.61 14.89 22.00
CA HIS A 139 1.45 15.38 21.25
C HIS A 139 1.75 15.75 19.79
N ARG A 140 2.67 15.02 19.14
CA ARG A 140 2.96 15.19 17.72
C ARG A 140 2.11 14.23 16.89
N PRO A 141 1.51 14.69 15.78
CA PRO A 141 0.89 13.79 14.82
C PRO A 141 1.93 12.86 14.17
N ILE A 142 1.46 11.71 13.73
CA ILE A 142 2.26 10.69 13.07
C ILE A 142 1.88 10.64 11.59
N VAL A 143 2.88 10.64 10.71
CA VAL A 143 2.72 10.32 9.30
C VAL A 143 3.44 9.02 9.00
N THR A 144 2.77 8.08 8.34
CA THR A 144 3.41 6.84 7.89
C THR A 144 3.44 6.70 6.38
N PHE A 145 4.57 6.23 5.85
CA PHE A 145 4.70 5.86 4.43
C PHE A 145 4.92 4.35 4.30
N VAL A 146 4.02 3.71 3.57
CA VAL A 146 4.01 2.26 3.38
C VAL A 146 4.51 1.91 1.98
N ASP A 147 5.59 1.14 1.94
CA ASP A 147 6.17 0.60 0.71
C ASP A 147 7.01 -0.65 1.01
N THR A 148 6.34 -1.78 1.13
CA THR A 148 6.97 -3.07 1.43
C THR A 148 6.21 -4.19 0.73
N SER A 149 6.94 -5.19 0.24
CA SER A 149 6.35 -6.44 -0.27
C SER A 149 5.88 -7.35 0.88
N GLY A 150 6.27 -7.07 2.12
CA GLY A 150 5.88 -7.81 3.31
C GLY A 150 6.92 -7.71 4.44
N ALA A 151 6.59 -8.30 5.58
CA ALA A 151 7.59 -8.51 6.64
C ALA A 151 8.64 -9.53 6.18
N TYR A 152 9.89 -9.39 6.64
CA TYR A 152 10.98 -10.27 6.22
C TYR A 152 10.74 -11.72 6.69
N PRO A 153 10.57 -12.70 5.77
CA PRO A 153 10.20 -14.07 6.11
C PRO A 153 11.44 -14.93 6.38
N GLY A 154 12.27 -14.53 7.35
CA GLY A 154 13.54 -15.19 7.67
C GLY A 154 13.55 -15.89 9.03
N LEU A 155 14.41 -16.90 9.20
CA LEU A 155 14.55 -17.64 10.46
C LEU A 155 14.79 -16.71 11.66
N GLY A 156 15.74 -15.78 11.55
CA GLY A 156 16.01 -14.84 12.63
C GLY A 156 14.83 -13.90 12.94
N ALA A 157 14.00 -13.57 11.94
CA ALA A 157 12.79 -12.77 12.17
C ALA A 157 11.75 -13.56 12.98
N GLU A 158 11.60 -14.86 12.69
CA GLU A 158 10.74 -15.76 13.48
C GLU A 158 11.26 -15.92 14.92
N GLU A 159 12.55 -16.24 15.09
CA GLU A 159 13.17 -16.40 16.42
C GLU A 159 13.03 -15.14 17.30
N ARG A 160 13.03 -13.95 16.67
CA ARG A 160 12.84 -12.66 17.35
C ARG A 160 11.39 -12.21 17.44
N GLY A 161 10.43 -12.99 16.96
CA GLY A 161 9.00 -12.77 17.13
C GLY A 161 8.41 -11.73 16.17
N ILE A 162 8.52 -11.93 14.86
CA ILE A 162 7.90 -11.05 13.85
C ILE A 162 6.38 -10.95 13.99
N GLY A 163 5.71 -12.06 14.27
CA GLY A 163 4.27 -12.08 14.54
C GLY A 163 3.88 -11.25 15.77
N GLU A 164 4.65 -11.36 16.87
CA GLU A 164 4.44 -10.55 18.08
C GLU A 164 4.65 -9.07 17.79
N ALA A 165 5.73 -8.71 17.10
CA ALA A 165 6.07 -7.32 16.84
C ALA A 165 4.99 -6.63 16.00
N ILE A 166 4.49 -7.30 14.95
CA ILE A 166 3.38 -6.79 14.13
C ILE A 166 2.10 -6.70 14.98
N ALA A 167 1.70 -7.79 15.65
CA ALA A 167 0.47 -7.82 16.45
C ALA A 167 0.46 -6.74 17.55
N ARG A 168 1.60 -6.53 18.21
CA ARG A 168 1.76 -5.47 19.20
C ARG A 168 1.62 -4.09 18.57
N ASN A 169 2.19 -3.85 17.39
CA ASN A 169 1.97 -2.59 16.67
C ASN A 169 0.49 -2.38 16.36
N LEU A 170 -0.22 -3.38 15.84
CA LEU A 170 -1.66 -3.25 15.55
C LEU A 170 -2.45 -2.84 16.80
N ARG A 171 -2.19 -3.52 17.93
CA ARG A 171 -2.84 -3.23 19.20
C ARG A 171 -2.54 -1.81 19.67
N GLU A 172 -1.28 -1.41 19.69
CA GLU A 172 -0.87 -0.12 20.25
C GLU A 172 -1.28 1.05 19.34
N PHE A 173 -1.08 0.95 18.03
CA PHE A 173 -1.48 1.99 17.07
C PHE A 173 -2.99 2.22 17.10
N SER A 174 -3.81 1.19 17.32
CA SER A 174 -5.26 1.34 17.46
C SER A 174 -5.69 2.19 18.67
N GLN A 175 -4.78 2.39 19.64
CA GLN A 175 -5.05 3.07 20.92
C GLN A 175 -4.27 4.38 21.10
N LEU A 176 -3.37 4.73 20.18
CA LEU A 176 -2.58 5.96 20.27
C LEU A 176 -3.45 7.22 20.31
N LYS A 177 -3.21 8.07 21.30
CA LYS A 177 -3.89 9.34 21.58
C LYS A 177 -3.27 10.52 20.83
N THR A 178 -2.87 10.30 19.59
CA THR A 178 -2.36 11.33 18.68
C THR A 178 -2.89 11.06 17.26
N PRO A 179 -3.03 12.09 16.39
CA PRO A 179 -3.43 11.90 15.00
C PRO A 179 -2.44 11.03 14.22
N ILE A 180 -2.96 10.16 13.36
CA ILE A 180 -2.17 9.28 12.50
C ILE A 180 -2.73 9.31 11.08
N VAL A 181 -1.90 9.71 10.12
CA VAL A 181 -2.21 9.65 8.69
C VAL A 181 -1.22 8.70 8.01
N CYS A 182 -1.74 7.66 7.36
CA CYS A 182 -0.95 6.68 6.63
C CYS A 182 -1.10 6.91 5.12
N VAL A 183 -0.01 6.82 4.38
CA VAL A 183 -0.01 6.90 2.92
C VAL A 183 0.72 5.69 2.35
N ILE A 184 0.03 4.90 1.54
CA ILE A 184 0.62 3.79 0.80
C ILE A 184 1.18 4.34 -0.48
N ILE A 185 2.51 4.43 -0.52
CA ILE A 185 3.24 5.08 -1.61
C ILE A 185 3.76 4.09 -2.65
N GLY A 186 3.74 2.78 -2.37
CA GLY A 186 4.17 1.74 -3.30
C GLY A 186 3.41 0.44 -3.06
N GLU A 187 4.11 -0.57 -2.54
CA GLU A 187 3.49 -1.84 -2.18
C GLU A 187 3.00 -1.85 -0.73
N GLY A 188 1.75 -2.27 -0.52
CA GLY A 188 1.16 -2.59 0.77
C GLY A 188 1.16 -4.10 0.98
N GLY A 189 2.30 -4.68 1.33
CA GLY A 189 2.45 -6.13 1.52
C GLY A 189 1.93 -6.63 2.87
N SER A 190 0.73 -7.20 2.88
CA SER A 190 0.18 -8.02 3.96
C SER A 190 0.30 -7.40 5.37
N GLY A 191 0.54 -8.23 6.39
CA GLY A 191 0.77 -7.82 7.77
C GLY A 191 1.99 -6.92 7.95
N GLY A 192 2.97 -6.98 7.05
CA GLY A 192 4.16 -6.12 7.13
C GLY A 192 3.83 -4.65 6.85
N ALA A 193 3.01 -4.39 5.83
CA ALA A 193 2.44 -3.07 5.60
C ALA A 193 1.51 -2.66 6.74
N LEU A 194 0.61 -3.56 7.17
CA LEU A 194 -0.37 -3.29 8.22
C LEU A 194 0.30 -2.91 9.56
N GLY A 195 1.49 -3.44 9.85
CA GLY A 195 2.25 -3.15 11.07
C GLY A 195 2.60 -1.68 11.31
N ILE A 196 2.50 -0.81 10.29
CA ILE A 196 2.61 0.66 10.42
C ILE A 196 1.47 1.42 9.72
N CYS A 197 0.45 0.73 9.23
CA CYS A 197 -0.68 1.29 8.48
C CYS A 197 -1.99 1.27 9.29
N VAL A 198 -1.91 1.55 10.59
CA VAL A 198 -3.07 1.65 11.48
C VAL A 198 -3.22 3.10 11.91
N GLY A 199 -4.05 3.85 11.19
CA GLY A 199 -4.23 5.28 11.41
C GLY A 199 -5.67 5.76 11.29
N ASP A 200 -5.88 7.02 11.68
CA ASP A 200 -7.17 7.70 11.56
C ASP A 200 -7.56 7.81 10.09
N LYS A 201 -6.59 8.20 9.26
CA LYS A 201 -6.76 8.35 7.82
C LYS A 201 -5.73 7.52 7.09
N ILE A 202 -6.17 6.76 6.09
CA ILE A 202 -5.29 5.94 5.23
C ILE A 202 -5.55 6.38 3.79
N TYR A 203 -4.51 6.76 3.07
CA TYR A 203 -4.56 7.12 1.66
C TYR A 203 -3.68 6.19 0.85
N MET A 204 -3.98 6.05 -0.44
CA MET A 204 -3.13 5.34 -1.40
C MET A 204 -2.80 6.26 -2.56
N LEU A 205 -1.55 6.21 -3.01
CA LEU A 205 -1.24 6.73 -4.35
C LEU A 205 -2.02 5.90 -5.39
N GLU A 206 -2.38 6.54 -6.49
CA GLU A 206 -3.24 5.94 -7.52
C GLU A 206 -2.74 4.57 -8.00
N ASN A 207 -1.44 4.40 -8.22
CA ASN A 207 -0.87 3.15 -8.71
C ASN A 207 -0.33 2.25 -7.59
N ALA A 208 -0.45 2.66 -6.32
CA ALA A 208 -0.10 1.79 -5.20
C ALA A 208 -1.05 0.59 -5.10
N VAL A 209 -0.55 -0.51 -4.54
CA VAL A 209 -1.30 -1.76 -4.35
C VAL A 209 -1.33 -2.14 -2.87
N TYR A 210 -2.42 -2.75 -2.40
CA TYR A 210 -2.51 -3.27 -1.03
C TYR A 210 -3.16 -4.65 -1.06
N SER A 211 -2.47 -5.67 -0.54
CA SER A 211 -2.95 -7.05 -0.57
C SER A 211 -2.57 -7.86 0.66
N VAL A 212 -3.39 -8.84 1.01
CA VAL A 212 -3.12 -9.84 2.07
C VAL A 212 -2.00 -10.82 1.67
N ILE A 213 -1.78 -11.03 0.38
CA ILE A 213 -0.76 -11.92 -0.19
C ILE A 213 -0.28 -11.35 -1.53
N SER A 214 0.96 -11.64 -1.93
CA SER A 214 1.43 -11.25 -3.26
C SER A 214 0.57 -11.93 -4.36
N PRO A 215 0.36 -11.29 -5.52
CA PRO A 215 -0.32 -11.92 -6.65
C PRO A 215 0.33 -13.25 -7.06
N GLU A 216 1.67 -13.32 -7.02
CA GLU A 216 2.43 -14.51 -7.31
C GLU A 216 2.15 -15.65 -6.30
N GLY A 217 2.08 -15.32 -5.01
CA GLY A 217 1.77 -16.28 -3.95
C GLY A 217 0.33 -16.78 -4.02
N CYS A 218 -0.62 -15.90 -4.35
CA CYS A 218 -2.01 -16.29 -4.57
C CYS A 218 -2.15 -17.23 -5.78
N ALA A 219 -1.49 -16.90 -6.88
CA ALA A 219 -1.51 -17.71 -8.10
C ALA A 219 -0.91 -19.11 -7.87
N SER A 220 0.21 -19.21 -7.14
CA SER A 220 0.82 -20.50 -6.84
C SER A 220 -0.05 -21.39 -5.92
N ILE A 221 -0.80 -20.79 -4.99
CA ILE A 221 -1.66 -21.53 -4.04
C ILE A 221 -3.02 -21.89 -4.65
N LEU A 222 -3.77 -20.88 -5.11
CA LEU A 222 -5.16 -21.06 -5.56
C LEU A 222 -5.25 -21.56 -7.00
N LEU A 223 -4.35 -21.08 -7.88
CA LEU A 223 -4.36 -21.43 -9.29
C LEU A 223 -3.34 -22.53 -9.65
N ARG A 224 -2.50 -22.92 -8.67
CA ARG A 224 -1.41 -23.91 -8.82
C ARG A 224 -0.45 -23.57 -9.96
N ASP A 225 -0.32 -22.28 -10.28
CA ASP A 225 0.45 -21.77 -11.41
C ASP A 225 0.86 -20.32 -11.16
N SER A 226 2.15 -20.09 -10.89
CA SER A 226 2.67 -18.74 -10.61
C SER A 226 2.63 -17.81 -11.83
N THR A 227 2.53 -18.35 -13.05
CA THR A 227 2.44 -17.52 -14.27
C THR A 227 1.10 -16.79 -14.38
N LYS A 228 0.10 -17.20 -13.59
CA LYS A 228 -1.23 -16.57 -13.50
C LYS A 228 -1.31 -15.42 -12.47
N ALA A 229 -0.19 -14.81 -12.12
CA ALA A 229 -0.14 -13.67 -11.19
C ALA A 229 -1.06 -12.50 -11.61
N LYS A 230 -1.20 -12.24 -12.92
CA LYS A 230 -2.10 -11.19 -13.43
C LYS A 230 -3.56 -11.45 -13.08
N ASP A 231 -4.02 -12.69 -13.27
CA ASP A 231 -5.39 -13.10 -12.96
C ASP A 231 -5.62 -13.10 -11.44
N ALA A 232 -4.64 -13.58 -10.68
CA ALA A 232 -4.68 -13.54 -9.22
C ALA A 232 -4.76 -12.09 -8.68
N ALA A 233 -4.07 -11.13 -9.30
CA ALA A 233 -4.15 -9.72 -8.93
C ALA A 233 -5.58 -9.15 -9.10
N VAL A 234 -6.29 -9.55 -10.16
CA VAL A 234 -7.70 -9.18 -10.37
C VAL A 234 -8.59 -9.84 -9.32
N MET A 235 -8.41 -11.14 -9.06
CA MET A 235 -9.19 -11.88 -8.06
C MET A 235 -9.05 -11.29 -6.66
N LEU A 236 -7.85 -10.83 -6.31
CA LEU A 236 -7.56 -10.24 -5.00
C LEU A 236 -8.06 -8.81 -4.85
N ARG A 237 -8.40 -8.11 -5.94
CA ARG A 237 -8.87 -6.71 -5.93
C ARG A 237 -7.95 -5.78 -5.12
N ILE A 238 -6.70 -5.69 -5.57
CA ILE A 238 -5.59 -5.06 -4.84
C ILE A 238 -5.35 -3.59 -5.18
N THR A 239 -6.11 -3.01 -6.12
CA THR A 239 -5.86 -1.66 -6.63
C THR A 239 -6.40 -0.61 -5.68
N SER A 240 -5.81 0.59 -5.71
CA SER A 240 -6.29 1.72 -4.92
C SER A 240 -7.81 1.98 -5.05
N GLY A 241 -8.36 1.87 -6.27
CA GLY A 241 -9.80 1.96 -6.52
C GLY A 241 -10.62 0.88 -5.81
N ASP A 242 -10.17 -0.38 -5.86
CA ASP A 242 -10.82 -1.47 -5.13
C ASP A 242 -10.83 -1.23 -3.61
N LEU A 243 -9.71 -0.80 -3.05
CA LEU A 243 -9.59 -0.54 -1.62
C LEU A 243 -10.44 0.65 -1.16
N LEU A 244 -10.65 1.63 -2.04
CA LEU A 244 -11.59 2.74 -1.81
C LEU A 244 -13.03 2.23 -1.79
N ASP A 245 -13.41 1.40 -2.76
CA ASP A 245 -14.75 0.78 -2.83
C ASP A 245 -15.05 -0.07 -1.58
N PHE A 246 -14.05 -0.80 -1.09
CA PHE A 246 -14.12 -1.56 0.15
C PHE A 246 -14.11 -0.70 1.42
N LYS A 247 -13.95 0.63 1.29
CA LYS A 247 -13.85 1.58 2.40
C LYS A 247 -12.72 1.23 3.39
N VAL A 248 -11.67 0.56 2.90
CA VAL A 248 -10.45 0.29 3.67
C VAL A 248 -9.61 1.56 3.77
N VAL A 249 -9.58 2.34 2.69
CA VAL A 249 -8.86 3.62 2.61
C VAL A 249 -9.84 4.79 2.52
N ASN A 250 -9.37 5.97 2.94
CA ASN A 250 -10.16 7.19 3.04
C ASN A 250 -10.19 8.00 1.74
N GLY A 251 -9.24 7.76 0.84
CA GLY A 251 -9.16 8.44 -0.43
C GLY A 251 -7.92 8.06 -1.21
N LEU A 252 -7.87 8.53 -2.45
CA LEU A 252 -6.76 8.33 -3.36
C LEU A 252 -6.00 9.63 -3.54
N ILE A 253 -4.73 9.50 -3.90
CA ILE A 253 -3.85 10.61 -4.27
C ILE A 253 -3.38 10.34 -5.69
N ASP A 254 -3.77 11.21 -6.61
CA ASP A 254 -3.49 11.03 -8.03
C ASP A 254 -1.98 11.06 -8.29
N GLU A 255 -1.52 10.23 -9.21
CA GLU A 255 -0.14 10.26 -9.69
C GLU A 255 -0.04 11.13 -10.96
N PRO A 256 1.16 11.61 -11.33
CA PRO A 256 1.36 12.20 -12.65
C PRO A 256 0.98 11.18 -13.73
N GLU A 257 0.58 11.64 -14.91
CA GLU A 257 0.29 10.74 -16.03
C GLU A 257 1.50 9.83 -16.29
N GLY A 258 1.28 8.51 -16.25
CA GLY A 258 2.34 7.51 -16.39
C GLY A 258 3.03 7.08 -15.08
N GLY A 259 2.81 7.76 -13.95
CA GLY A 259 3.19 7.33 -12.61
C GLY A 259 4.12 8.31 -11.86
N ALA A 260 4.21 8.13 -10.53
CA ALA A 260 4.93 9.02 -9.61
C ALA A 260 6.43 9.19 -9.88
N HIS A 261 7.06 8.27 -10.63
CA HIS A 261 8.47 8.35 -10.97
C HIS A 261 8.79 9.42 -12.02
N LEU A 262 7.79 9.86 -12.80
CA LEU A 262 7.95 10.85 -13.87
C LEU A 262 7.95 12.30 -13.35
N ASP A 263 7.24 12.56 -12.25
CA ASP A 263 7.24 13.85 -11.56
C ASP A 263 7.12 13.62 -10.05
N LYS A 264 8.29 13.47 -9.42
CA LYS A 264 8.41 13.17 -7.98
C LYS A 264 7.98 14.35 -7.12
N ASP A 265 8.23 15.58 -7.60
CA ASP A 265 7.92 16.80 -6.86
C ASP A 265 6.42 17.07 -6.88
N GLY A 266 5.75 16.90 -8.03
CA GLY A 266 4.29 16.98 -8.11
C GLY A 266 3.58 15.88 -7.33
N ALA A 267 4.11 14.64 -7.33
CA ALA A 267 3.59 13.58 -6.47
C ALA A 267 3.75 13.92 -4.98
N ALA A 268 4.91 14.41 -4.57
CA ALA A 268 5.18 14.84 -3.20
C ALA A 268 4.26 15.99 -2.76
N GLN A 269 4.02 16.96 -3.64
CA GLN A 269 3.13 18.09 -3.38
C GLN A 269 1.68 17.64 -3.14
N ARG A 270 1.16 16.72 -3.94
CA ARG A 270 -0.21 16.17 -3.72
C ARG A 270 -0.31 15.36 -2.43
N ILE A 271 0.73 14.63 -2.05
CA ILE A 271 0.80 13.98 -0.72
C ILE A 271 0.77 15.07 0.38
N LYS A 272 1.62 16.10 0.26
CA LYS A 272 1.71 17.20 1.23
C LYS A 272 0.36 17.87 1.45
N GLU A 273 -0.38 18.17 0.39
CA GLU A 273 -1.71 18.77 0.46
C GLU A 273 -2.70 17.92 1.26
N VAL A 274 -2.73 16.61 1.03
CA VAL A 274 -3.56 15.68 1.79
C VAL A 274 -3.12 15.62 3.26
N LEU A 275 -1.82 15.52 3.52
CA LEU A 275 -1.31 15.49 4.89
C LEU A 275 -1.68 16.76 5.67
N VAL A 276 -1.51 17.94 5.07
CA VAL A 276 -1.87 19.22 5.68
C VAL A 276 -3.37 19.26 5.99
N ARG A 277 -4.22 18.97 4.99
CA ARG A 277 -5.69 18.98 5.15
C ARG A 277 -6.15 18.05 6.28
N GLU A 278 -5.67 16.81 6.27
CA GLU A 278 -6.10 15.82 7.26
C GLU A 278 -5.55 16.12 8.65
N LEU A 279 -4.30 16.56 8.76
CA LEU A 279 -3.74 16.91 10.07
C LEU A 279 -4.39 18.18 10.63
N ASP A 280 -4.77 19.15 9.82
CA ASP A 280 -5.53 20.34 10.29
C ASP A 280 -6.86 19.95 10.93
N ASP A 281 -7.63 19.05 10.30
CA ASP A 281 -8.86 18.51 10.87
C ASP A 281 -8.55 17.66 12.13
N LEU A 282 -7.68 16.66 12.03
CA LEU A 282 -7.47 15.70 13.10
C LEU A 282 -6.83 16.32 14.35
N CYS A 283 -5.90 17.28 14.21
CA CYS A 283 -5.27 17.95 15.35
C CYS A 283 -6.25 18.84 16.12
N SER A 284 -7.38 19.24 15.52
CA SER A 284 -8.44 20.00 16.22
C SER A 284 -9.29 19.12 17.15
N ARG A 285 -9.19 17.80 17.04
CA ARG A 285 -10.05 16.84 17.75
C ARG A 285 -9.43 16.40 19.08
N ASN A 286 -10.29 16.12 20.06
CA ASN A 286 -9.85 15.55 21.33
C ASN A 286 -9.25 14.13 21.10
N PRO A 287 -8.13 13.77 21.76
CA PRO A 287 -7.51 12.46 21.61
C PRO A 287 -8.45 11.26 21.86
N SER A 288 -9.41 11.38 22.78
CA SER A 288 -10.40 10.32 23.02
C SER A 288 -11.31 10.08 21.81
N VAL A 289 -11.62 11.14 21.06
CA VAL A 289 -12.43 11.09 19.84
C VAL A 289 -11.64 10.45 18.71
N LEU A 290 -10.33 10.72 18.60
CA LEU A 290 -9.45 10.08 17.62
C LEU A 290 -9.41 8.56 17.82
N VAL A 291 -9.16 8.10 19.06
CA VAL A 291 -9.13 6.67 19.39
C VAL A 291 -10.48 6.02 19.09
N ARG A 292 -11.60 6.64 19.48
CA ARG A 292 -12.94 6.10 19.18
C ARG A 292 -13.21 6.03 17.68
N TYR A 293 -12.86 7.07 16.94
CA TYR A 293 -13.02 7.13 15.49
C TYR A 293 -12.22 6.01 14.80
N ARG A 294 -10.94 5.83 15.18
CA ARG A 294 -10.08 4.75 14.65
C ARG A 294 -10.65 3.36 14.95
N ASN A 295 -11.09 3.12 16.18
CA ASN A 295 -11.69 1.84 16.57
C ASN A 295 -12.99 1.54 15.80
N LEU A 296 -13.86 2.54 15.62
CA LEU A 296 -15.07 2.37 14.83
C LEU A 296 -14.77 2.11 13.36
N LYS A 297 -13.77 2.78 12.78
CA LYS A 297 -13.31 2.51 11.42
C LYS A 297 -12.85 1.07 11.27
N ILE A 298 -11.96 0.60 12.16
CA ILE A 298 -11.42 -0.77 12.12
C ILE A 298 -12.54 -1.81 12.22
N ARG A 299 -13.47 -1.64 13.17
CA ARG A 299 -14.58 -2.58 13.41
C ARG A 299 -15.61 -2.63 12.28
N LYS A 300 -15.66 -1.62 11.41
CA LYS A 300 -16.57 -1.58 10.26
C LYS A 300 -16.01 -2.31 9.03
N ILE A 301 -14.75 -2.73 9.06
CA ILE A 301 -14.13 -3.46 7.95
C ILE A 301 -14.62 -4.91 8.01
N GLY A 302 -15.25 -5.36 6.93
CA GLY A 302 -15.77 -6.72 6.78
C GLY A 302 -17.25 -6.73 6.36
N HIS A 303 -17.63 -7.78 5.65
CA HIS A 303 -19.02 -8.06 5.27
C HIS A 303 -19.31 -9.53 5.56
N TRP A 304 -20.40 -9.80 6.27
CA TRP A 304 -20.88 -11.14 6.56
C TRP A 304 -22.42 -11.14 6.52
N ASN A 305 -23.00 -12.28 6.16
CA ASN A 305 -24.44 -12.50 6.26
C ASN A 305 -24.71 -13.25 7.56
N GLU A 306 -25.54 -12.71 8.44
CA GLU A 306 -25.87 -13.34 9.73
C GLU A 306 -26.64 -14.67 9.61
N GLY A 307 -27.08 -15.02 8.39
CA GLY A 307 -28.02 -16.12 8.18
C GLY A 307 -29.40 -15.77 8.75
N THR A 308 -30.46 -16.07 8.01
CA THR A 308 -31.78 -16.19 8.64
C THR A 308 -31.86 -17.60 9.21
N GLU A 309 -32.03 -17.73 10.52
CA GLU A 309 -32.46 -18.99 11.15
C GLU A 309 -33.74 -19.53 10.51
#